data_AF-W4L1R9-F1
#
_entry.id   AF-W4L1R9-F1
#
_cell.length_a   1.000
_cell.length_b   1.000
_cell.length_c   1.000
_cell.angle_alpha   90.00
_cell.angle_beta   90.00
_cell.angle_gamma   90.00
#
_symmetry.space_group_name_H-M   'P 1'
#
loop_
_entity.id
_entity.type
_entity.pdbx_description
1 polymer ?
#
loop_
_entity_poly.entity_id
_entity_poly.type
_entity_poly.pdbx_seq_one_letter_code
_entity_poly.pdbx_strand_id
1 'polypeptide(L)'
;MTRRQPRFSKEEHARLGMTMYEQQVRSQVEAGNCGKIVAIDVETSAFEVAEDTLTASQQLLTRYPDAQIWCVRIGHRGVHRFGLHAMLTDGI
;
A
#
# COMPACT_ATOMS: atom_id res chain seq x y z
N MET A 1 8.13 6.10 -20.95
CA MET A 1 7.43 7.12 -20.15
C MET A 1 6.13 6.51 -19.60
N THR A 2 6.18 5.82 -18.46
CA THR A 2 4.97 5.30 -17.81
C THR A 2 4.36 6.42 -16.98
N ARG A 3 3.26 6.99 -17.49
CA ARG A 3 2.47 8.01 -16.79
C ARG A 3 1.94 7.35 -15.51
N ARG A 4 2.44 7.78 -14.34
CA ARG A 4 1.94 7.36 -13.00
C ARG A 4 0.58 7.97 -12.73
N GLN A 5 -0.38 7.74 -13.63
CA GLN A 5 -1.76 8.09 -13.36
C GLN A 5 -2.29 7.05 -12.38
N PRO A 6 -3.05 7.45 -11.36
CA PRO A 6 -3.87 6.52 -10.61
C PRO A 6 -4.71 5.74 -11.63
N ARG A 7 -4.44 4.43 -11.80
CA ARG A 7 -5.22 3.60 -12.74
C ARG A 7 -6.65 3.41 -12.24
N PHE A 8 -6.86 3.69 -10.95
CA PHE A 8 -8.13 3.59 -10.25
C PHE A 8 -8.47 4.92 -9.58
N SER A 9 -9.76 5.25 -9.52
CA SER A 9 -10.27 6.33 -8.67
C SER A 9 -9.88 6.10 -7.21
N LYS A 10 -9.78 7.16 -6.40
CA LYS A 10 -9.37 7.06 -4.99
C LYS A 10 -10.26 6.10 -4.20
N GLU A 11 -11.56 6.06 -4.48
CA GLU A 11 -12.51 5.16 -3.83
C GLU A 11 -12.31 3.70 -4.27
N GLU A 12 -12.10 3.48 -5.56
CA GLU A 12 -11.84 2.17 -6.15
C GLU A 12 -10.54 1.58 -5.59
N HIS A 13 -9.47 2.37 -5.56
CA HIS A 13 -8.18 2.01 -5.00
C HIS A 13 -8.31 1.63 -3.52
N ALA A 14 -9.04 2.42 -2.73
CA ALA A 14 -9.24 2.13 -1.31
C ALA A 14 -10.04 0.83 -1.09
N ARG A 15 -11.07 0.57 -1.92
CA ARG A 15 -11.84 -0.67 -1.86
C ARG A 15 -10.98 -1.87 -2.22
N LEU A 16 -10.22 -1.81 -3.31
CA LEU A 16 -9.34 -2.89 -3.75
C LEU A 16 -8.28 -3.20 -2.69
N GLY A 17 -7.57 -2.19 -2.19
CA GLY A 17 -6.58 -2.37 -1.13
C GLY A 17 -7.16 -3.01 0.13
N MET A 18 -8.35 -2.56 0.56
CA MET A 18 -9.05 -3.14 1.70
C MET A 18 -9.47 -4.59 1.45
N THR A 19 -10.05 -4.91 0.30
CA THR A 19 -10.46 -6.28 -0.04
C THR A 19 -9.25 -7.21 -0.12
N MET A 20 -8.15 -6.79 -0.74
CA MET A 20 -6.90 -7.58 -0.81
C MET A 20 -6.32 -7.81 0.57
N TYR A 21 -6.31 -6.78 1.42
CA TYR A 21 -5.87 -6.92 2.80
C TYR A 21 -6.72 -7.93 3.56
N GLU A 22 -8.05 -7.78 3.57
CA GLU A 22 -8.94 -8.63 4.34
C GLU A 22 -8.95 -10.09 3.86
N GLN A 23 -8.93 -10.32 2.54
CA GLN A 23 -9.07 -11.66 1.97
C GLN A 23 -7.76 -12.44 1.88
N GLN A 24 -6.64 -11.77 1.61
CA GLN A 24 -5.37 -12.45 1.26
C GLN A 24 -4.24 -12.12 2.22
N VAL A 25 -4.01 -10.84 2.51
CA VAL A 25 -2.79 -10.40 3.21
C VAL A 25 -2.93 -10.56 4.73
N ARG A 26 -4.11 -10.29 5.30
CA ARG A 26 -4.37 -10.29 6.74
C ARG A 26 -3.98 -11.60 7.42
N SER A 27 -4.39 -12.74 6.86
CA SER A 27 -4.05 -14.06 7.39
C SER A 27 -2.53 -14.33 7.44
N GLN A 28 -1.78 -13.74 6.51
CA GLN A 28 -0.33 -13.93 6.40
C GLN A 28 0.47 -13.00 7.31
N VAL A 29 -0.03 -11.79 7.55
CA VAL A 29 0.73 -10.75 8.26
C VAL A 29 0.28 -10.52 9.70
N GLU A 30 -0.93 -10.92 10.10
CA GLU A 30 -1.45 -10.61 11.44
C GLU A 30 -0.66 -11.28 12.57
N ALA A 31 -0.18 -12.52 12.35
CA ALA A 31 0.62 -13.24 13.32
C ALA A 31 1.99 -12.56 13.54
N GLY A 32 2.18 -11.93 14.70
CA GLY A 32 3.45 -11.35 15.12
C GLY A 32 3.79 -9.97 14.53
N ASN A 33 2.89 -9.35 13.74
CA ASN A 33 3.09 -8.00 13.20
C ASN A 33 2.02 -6.99 13.63
N CYS A 34 1.26 -7.28 14.69
CA CYS A 34 0.32 -6.31 15.27
C CYS A 34 1.01 -4.96 15.52
N GLY A 35 0.41 -3.88 15.02
CA GLY A 35 0.93 -2.52 15.13
C GLY A 35 1.87 -2.07 14.00
N LYS A 36 2.40 -3.00 13.20
CA LYS A 36 3.20 -2.68 12.01
C LYS A 36 2.33 -2.20 10.84
N ILE A 37 2.96 -1.60 9.85
CA ILE A 37 2.35 -1.20 8.58
C ILE A 37 2.60 -2.29 7.54
N VAL A 38 1.56 -2.61 6.77
CA VAL A 38 1.68 -3.35 5.52
C VAL A 38 1.44 -2.40 4.34
N ALA A 39 2.35 -2.41 3.37
CA ALA A 39 2.21 -1.78 2.07
C ALA A 39 1.85 -2.86 1.06
N ILE A 40 0.78 -2.65 0.28
CA ILE A 40 0.25 -3.60 -0.70
C ILE A 40 0.21 -2.93 -2.06
N ASP A 41 0.76 -3.57 -3.08
CA ASP A 41 0.52 -3.19 -4.46
C ASP A 41 -0.85 -3.71 -4.89
N VAL A 42 -1.79 -2.81 -5.16
CA VAL A 42 -3.16 -3.19 -5.50
C VAL A 42 -3.29 -3.86 -6.88
N GLU A 43 -2.25 -3.83 -7.72
CA GLU A 43 -2.25 -4.49 -9.03
C GLU A 43 -1.75 -5.94 -8.98
N THR A 44 -0.70 -6.19 -8.20
CA THR A 44 -0.05 -7.51 -8.15
C THR A 44 -0.35 -8.29 -6.87
N SER A 45 -0.98 -7.65 -5.88
CA SER A 45 -1.13 -8.16 -4.51
C SER A 45 0.20 -8.43 -3.79
N ALA A 46 1.32 -7.95 -4.32
CA ALA A 46 2.60 -7.98 -3.61
C ALA A 46 2.53 -7.09 -2.38
N PHE A 47 3.13 -7.52 -1.27
CA PHE A 47 3.09 -6.76 -0.04
C PHE A 47 4.42 -6.80 0.71
N GLU A 48 4.67 -5.76 1.50
CA GLU A 48 5.81 -5.64 2.41
C GLU A 48 5.31 -5.15 3.77
N VAL A 49 5.93 -5.65 4.84
CA VAL A 49 5.57 -5.28 6.22
C VAL A 49 6.75 -4.59 6.89
N ALA A 50 6.52 -3.42 7.49
CA ALA A 50 7.52 -2.68 8.23
C ALA A 50 6.92 -1.93 9.42
N GLU A 51 7.77 -1.37 10.29
CA GLU A 51 7.32 -0.63 11.47
C GLU A 51 6.59 0.67 11.11
N ASP A 52 6.92 1.26 9.98
CA ASP A 52 6.37 2.53 9.50
C ASP A 52 6.06 2.49 7.99
N THR A 53 5.20 3.42 7.57
CA THR A 53 4.70 3.50 6.19
C THR A 53 5.79 3.78 5.17
N LEU A 54 6.80 4.58 5.54
CA LEU A 54 7.88 4.95 4.63
C LEU A 54 8.73 3.73 4.32
N THR A 55 9.13 2.99 5.34
CA THR A 55 9.94 1.78 5.20
C THR A 55 9.20 0.68 4.44
N ALA A 56 7.91 0.46 4.74
CA ALA A 56 7.09 -0.51 4.00
C ALA A 56 6.96 -0.13 2.51
N SER A 57 6.68 1.14 2.23
CA SER A 57 6.53 1.62 0.85
C SER A 57 7.85 1.56 0.09
N GLN A 58 8.97 1.93 0.72
CA GLN A 58 10.28 1.92 0.09
C GLN A 58 10.73 0.51 -0.27
N GLN A 59 10.51 -0.46 0.63
CA GLN A 59 10.79 -1.88 0.34
C GLN A 59 9.95 -2.37 -0.82
N LEU A 60 8.65 -2.04 -0.83
CA LEU A 60 7.76 -2.42 -1.91
C LEU A 60 8.18 -1.79 -3.24
N LEU A 61 8.50 -0.49 -3.27
CA LEU A 61 8.98 0.20 -4.49
C LEU A 61 10.33 -0.31 -5.00
N THR A 62 11.17 -0.86 -4.12
CA THR A 62 12.47 -1.41 -4.52
C THR A 62 12.31 -2.66 -5.39
N ARG A 63 11.29 -3.49 -5.13
CA ARG A 63 10.92 -4.64 -5.97
C ARG A 63 9.93 -4.24 -7.08
N TYR A 64 9.00 -3.40 -6.65
CA TYR A 64 7.80 -2.79 -7.23
C TYR A 64 7.91 -1.37 -7.78
N PRO A 65 8.80 -0.98 -8.72
CA PRO A 65 9.04 0.44 -9.02
C PRO A 65 7.80 1.19 -9.56
N ASP A 66 6.84 0.47 -10.12
CA ASP A 66 5.56 0.98 -10.63
C ASP A 66 4.36 0.59 -9.73
N ALA A 67 4.59 0.10 -8.50
CA ALA A 67 3.54 -0.34 -7.60
C ALA A 67 2.55 0.78 -7.24
N GLN A 68 1.25 0.45 -7.23
CA GLN A 68 0.21 1.32 -6.72
C GLN A 68 -0.05 0.97 -5.25
N ILE A 69 0.68 1.65 -4.38
CA ILE A 69 0.77 1.28 -2.97
C ILE A 69 -0.45 1.74 -2.17
N TRP A 70 -1.07 0.78 -1.49
CA TRP A 70 -2.06 1.00 -0.44
C TRP A 70 -1.49 0.51 0.89
N CYS A 71 -1.56 1.34 1.94
CA CYS A 71 -0.99 1.01 3.26
C CYS A 71 -2.06 0.91 4.35
N VAL A 72 -1.91 -0.05 5.26
CA VAL A 72 -2.75 -0.19 6.46
C VAL A 72 -1.95 -0.67 7.66
N ARG A 73 -2.40 -0.30 8.87
CA ARG A 73 -1.83 -0.79 10.12
C ARG A 73 -2.45 -2.12 10.53
N ILE A 74 -1.62 -3.12 10.74
CA ILE A 74 -2.02 -4.47 11.11
C ILE A 74 -2.58 -4.46 12.53
N GLY A 75 -3.70 -5.18 12.74
CA GLY A 75 -4.36 -5.31 14.04
C GLY A 75 -5.25 -4.13 14.45
N HIS A 76 -5.30 -3.04 13.67
CA HIS A 76 -6.25 -1.94 13.89
C HIS A 76 -7.38 -1.98 12.86
N ARG A 77 -8.63 -2.15 13.33
CA ARG A 77 -9.86 -2.14 12.51
C ARG A 77 -10.21 -0.75 11.93
N GLY A 78 -9.34 0.24 12.10
CA GLY A 78 -9.56 1.63 11.69
C GLY A 78 -8.94 1.90 10.33
N VAL A 79 -9.77 2.07 9.31
CA VAL A 79 -9.38 2.45 7.96
C VAL A 79 -8.82 3.88 7.98
N HIS A 80 -7.56 4.06 8.36
CA HIS A 80 -6.89 5.34 8.17
C HIS A 80 -6.38 5.44 6.74
N ARG A 81 -7.11 6.20 5.93
CA ARG A 81 -6.73 6.56 4.55
C ARG A 81 -5.46 7.41 4.60
N PHE A 82 -4.30 6.80 4.36
CA PHE A 82 -3.08 7.52 3.99
C PHE A 82 -2.84 7.32 2.50
N GLY A 83 -3.32 8.28 1.70
CA GLY A 83 -2.92 8.38 0.30
C GLY A 83 -1.56 9.03 0.25
N LEU A 84 -0.49 8.27 0.02
CA LEU A 84 0.82 8.84 -0.32
C LEU A 84 0.70 9.43 -1.73
N HIS A 85 0.27 10.69 -1.82
CA HIS A 85 0.33 11.43 -3.07
C HIS A 85 1.81 11.71 -3.33
N ALA A 86 2.45 10.86 -4.13
CA ALA A 86 3.76 11.14 -4.68
C ALA A 86 3.62 12.37 -5.61
N MET A 87 3.68 13.55 -5.02
CA MET A 87 3.95 14.80 -5.73
C MET A 87 5.39 14.69 -6.21
N LEU A 88 5.59 14.40 -7.49
CA LEU A 88 6.86 14.70 -8.12
C LEU A 88 6.72 16.05 -8.82
N THR A 89 7.46 16.99 -8.27
CA THR A 89 7.77 18.33 -8.73
C THR A 89 8.00 18.37 -10.23
N ASP A 90 7.26 19.25 -10.89
CA ASP A 90 7.46 19.70 -12.27
C ASP A 90 8.83 20.40 -12.39
N GLY A 91 9.61 20.04 -13.40
CA GLY A 91 10.98 20.53 -13.58
C GLY A 91 11.33 20.71 -15.05
N ILE A 92 10.85 21.83 -15.60
CA ILE A 92 11.40 22.69 -16.69
C ILE A 92 11.62 22.03 -18.05
#